data_AF-A0AAV8VJ41-F1
#
_entry.id   AF-A0AAV8VJ41-F1
#
_cell.length_a   1.000
_cell.length_b   1.000
_cell.length_c   1.000
_cell.angle_alpha   90.00
_cell.angle_beta   90.00
_cell.angle_gamma   90.00
#
_symmetry.space_group_name_H-M   'P 1'
#
loop_
_entity.id
_entity.type
_entity.pdbx_description
1 polymer ?
#
loop_
_entity_poly.entity_id
_entity_poly.type
_entity_poly.pdbx_seq_one_letter_code
_entity_poly.pdbx_strand_id
1 'polypeptide(L)'
;MASRHQMTREQKRYLLQYIEEHPELQSGKFTQNFTFKKAQSMWKELSTVLNSMPGAQNDWEKWRKTWHDMKNSAKAKGAAIKKHRSQTGGGPPTKEDLNVEDEKILNILSVLHQ
;
A
#
# COMPACT_ATOMS: atom_id res chain seq x y z
N MET A 1 11.37 20.42 -15.55
CA MET A 1 11.50 19.40 -14.49
C MET A 1 10.15 19.30 -13.78
N ALA A 2 9.34 18.28 -14.05
CA ALA A 2 8.07 18.14 -13.33
C ALA A 2 8.38 17.72 -11.88
N SER A 3 8.15 18.62 -10.91
CA SER A 3 8.23 18.28 -9.49
C SER A 3 7.29 17.11 -9.23
N ARG A 4 7.87 15.93 -8.96
CA ARG A 4 7.11 14.80 -8.40
C ARG A 4 6.61 15.26 -7.04
N HIS A 5 5.37 15.70 -6.96
CA HIS A 5 4.73 15.93 -5.68
C HIS A 5 4.67 14.58 -4.97
N GLN A 6 5.41 14.49 -3.87
CA GLN A 6 5.44 13.31 -3.02
C GLN A 6 4.05 13.17 -2.37
N MET A 7 3.53 11.94 -2.33
CA MET A 7 2.28 11.64 -1.61
C MET A 7 2.41 12.12 -0.17
N THR A 8 1.45 12.94 0.28
CA THR A 8 1.44 13.47 1.64
C THR A 8 0.98 12.42 2.64
N ARG A 9 1.20 12.67 3.94
CA ARG A 9 0.77 11.75 5.01
C ARG A 9 -0.75 11.56 5.02
N GLU A 10 -1.51 12.61 4.72
CA GLU A 10 -2.98 12.56 4.66
C GLU A 10 -3.45 11.71 3.48
N GLN A 11 -2.91 11.95 2.28
CA GLN A 11 -3.18 11.12 1.10
C GLN A 11 -2.84 9.66 1.36
N LYS A 12 -1.69 9.39 2.00
CA LYS A 12 -1.28 8.03 2.36
C LYS A 12 -2.26 7.39 3.35
N ARG A 13 -2.68 8.11 4.39
CA ARG A 13 -3.66 7.61 5.37
C ARG A 13 -4.98 7.25 4.71
N TYR A 14 -5.50 8.14 3.87
CA TYR A 14 -6.77 7.93 3.18
C TYR A 14 -6.68 6.75 2.20
N LEU A 15 -5.58 6.66 1.43
CA LEU A 15 -5.32 5.52 0.55
C LEU A 15 -5.34 4.19 1.31
N LEU A 16 -4.66 4.13 2.47
CA LEU A 16 -4.63 2.92 3.28
C LEU A 16 -6.02 2.56 3.85
N GLN A 17 -6.75 3.55 4.37
CA GLN A 17 -8.10 3.34 4.90
C GLN A 17 -9.07 2.84 3.83
N TYR A 18 -9.10 3.50 2.67
CA TYR A 18 -9.99 3.10 1.58
C TYR A 18 -9.71 1.67 1.13
N ILE A 19 -8.43 1.28 1.04
CA ILE A 19 -8.06 -0.07 0.66
C ILE A 19 -8.40 -1.08 1.76
N GLU A 20 -8.25 -0.72 3.03
CA GLU A 20 -8.66 -1.53 4.19
C GLU A 20 -10.17 -1.83 4.18
N GLU A 21 -10.99 -0.85 3.80
CA GLU A 21 -12.45 -0.98 3.65
C GLU A 21 -12.87 -1.76 2.38
N HIS A 22 -12.00 -1.85 1.38
CA HIS A 22 -12.25 -2.50 0.08
C HIS A 22 -11.26 -3.64 -0.22
N PRO A 23 -11.35 -4.79 0.48
CA PRO A 23 -10.43 -5.91 0.32
C PRO A 23 -10.39 -6.50 -1.10
N GLU A 24 -11.43 -6.29 -1.91
CA GLU A 24 -11.43 -6.63 -3.33
C GLU A 24 -10.29 -5.94 -4.12
N LEU A 25 -9.92 -4.71 -3.77
CA LEU A 25 -8.81 -3.98 -4.39
C LEU A 25 -7.44 -4.51 -3.95
N GLN A 26 -7.37 -5.12 -2.77
CA GLN A 26 -6.14 -5.67 -2.21
C GLN A 26 -5.75 -6.99 -2.89
N SER A 27 -6.74 -7.87 -3.10
CA SER A 27 -6.50 -9.24 -3.57
C SER A 27 -6.01 -9.30 -5.01
N GLY A 28 -6.44 -8.33 -5.84
CA GLY A 28 -6.18 -8.32 -7.28
C GLY A 28 -6.85 -9.47 -8.04
N LYS A 29 -7.69 -10.28 -7.36
CA LYS A 29 -8.45 -11.37 -7.97
C LYS A 29 -9.78 -10.82 -8.47
N PHE A 30 -10.04 -11.00 -9.76
CA PHE A 30 -11.35 -10.70 -10.33
C PHE A 30 -12.28 -11.90 -10.12
N THR A 31 -13.51 -11.61 -9.71
CA THR A 31 -14.59 -12.60 -9.52
C THR A 31 -15.79 -12.20 -10.38
N GLN A 32 -16.82 -13.05 -10.45
CA GLN A 32 -18.06 -12.67 -11.14
C GLN A 32 -18.67 -11.36 -10.60
N ASN A 33 -18.48 -11.09 -9.31
CA ASN A 33 -19.00 -9.89 -8.62
C ASN A 33 -18.01 -8.72 -8.57
N PHE A 34 -16.73 -8.96 -8.94
CA PHE A 34 -15.68 -7.96 -8.95
C PHE A 34 -14.90 -8.00 -10.26
N THR A 35 -15.31 -7.14 -11.18
CA THR A 35 -14.71 -7.02 -12.51
C THR A 35 -13.62 -5.95 -12.54
N PHE A 36 -12.78 -5.99 -13.59
CA PHE A 36 -11.81 -4.92 -13.85
C PHE A 36 -12.48 -3.54 -13.93
N LYS A 37 -13.68 -3.45 -14.53
CA LYS A 37 -14.42 -2.19 -14.65
C LYS A 37 -14.83 -1.65 -13.27
N LYS A 38 -15.26 -2.52 -12.36
CA LYS A 38 -15.59 -2.14 -10.98
C LYS A 38 -14.34 -1.67 -10.22
N ALA A 39 -13.25 -2.42 -10.33
CA ALA A 39 -11.96 -2.01 -9.75
C ALA A 39 -11.50 -0.64 -10.30
N GLN A 40 -11.62 -0.42 -11.60
CA GLN A 40 -11.27 0.85 -12.23
C GLN A 40 -12.13 2.01 -11.72
N SER A 41 -13.44 1.83 -11.54
CA SER A 41 -14.32 2.86 -10.98
C SER A 41 -13.87 3.26 -9.59
N MET A 42 -13.61 2.28 -8.72
CA MET A 42 -13.16 2.51 -7.35
C MET A 42 -11.80 3.24 -7.32
N TRP A 43 -10.85 2.85 -8.17
CA TRP A 43 -9.58 3.58 -8.29
C TRP A 43 -9.74 5.01 -8.81
N LYS A 44 -10.71 5.25 -9.73
CA LYS A 44 -11.01 6.59 -10.23
C LYS A 44 -11.64 7.47 -9.15
N GLU A 45 -12.61 6.94 -8.41
CA GLU A 45 -13.23 7.61 -7.26
C GLU A 45 -12.16 7.97 -6.22
N LEU A 46 -11.34 6.99 -5.84
CA LEU A 46 -10.22 7.21 -4.92
C LEU A 46 -9.24 8.27 -5.43
N SER A 47 -8.88 8.22 -6.72
CA SER A 47 -7.98 9.23 -7.31
C SER A 47 -8.56 10.64 -7.24
N THR A 48 -9.87 10.78 -7.39
CA THR A 48 -10.56 12.07 -7.32
C THR A 48 -10.47 12.65 -5.91
N VAL A 49 -10.68 11.81 -4.88
CA VAL A 49 -10.56 12.22 -3.49
C VAL A 49 -9.12 12.50 -3.09
N LEU A 50 -8.15 11.69 -3.53
CA LEU A 50 -6.74 11.94 -3.23
C LEU A 50 -6.23 13.23 -3.90
N ASN A 51 -6.64 13.50 -5.13
CA ASN A 51 -6.23 14.68 -5.88
C ASN A 51 -6.91 15.98 -5.39
N SER A 52 -8.02 15.88 -4.63
CA SER A 52 -8.63 17.02 -3.96
C SER A 52 -7.90 17.42 -2.68
N MET A 53 -7.08 16.52 -2.13
CA MET A 53 -6.18 16.82 -1.00
C MET A 53 -4.90 17.52 -1.49
N PRO A 54 -4.30 18.40 -0.68
CA PRO A 54 -2.97 18.95 -0.97
C PRO A 54 -1.92 17.84 -1.09
N GLY A 55 -1.12 17.87 -2.15
CA GLY A 55 -0.03 16.92 -2.35
C GLY A 55 0.11 16.39 -3.77
N ALA A 56 0.31 15.08 -3.87
CA ALA A 56 0.48 14.41 -5.15
C ALA A 56 -0.82 14.41 -5.94
N GLN A 57 -0.75 14.78 -7.21
CA GLN A 57 -1.87 14.64 -8.15
C GLN A 57 -1.49 13.59 -9.18
N ASN A 58 -2.21 12.48 -9.17
CA ASN A 58 -1.94 11.33 -10.03
C ASN A 58 -3.25 10.78 -10.59
N ASP A 59 -3.17 10.11 -11.73
CA ASP A 59 -4.28 9.33 -12.25
C ASP A 59 -4.49 8.04 -11.45
N TRP A 60 -5.64 7.43 -11.67
CA TRP A 60 -6.03 6.18 -11.01
C TRP A 60 -5.02 5.05 -11.25
N GLU A 61 -4.37 5.01 -12.42
CA GLU A 61 -3.34 4.00 -12.75
C GLU A 61 -2.10 4.16 -11.88
N LYS A 62 -1.62 5.39 -11.74
CA LYS A 62 -0.44 5.67 -10.94
C LYS A 62 -0.71 5.54 -9.45
N TRP A 63 -1.90 5.90 -8.96
CA TRP A 63 -2.32 5.59 -7.58
C TRP A 63 -2.36 4.09 -7.31
N ARG A 64 -2.91 3.30 -8.24
CA ARG A 64 -2.90 1.83 -8.17
C ARG A 64 -1.47 1.29 -8.13
N LYS A 65 -0.57 1.83 -8.95
CA LYS A 65 0.85 1.45 -8.94
C LYS A 65 1.52 1.82 -7.62
N THR A 66 1.29 3.02 -7.10
CA THR A 66 1.81 3.46 -5.80
C THR A 66 1.41 2.51 -4.67
N TRP A 67 0.14 2.08 -4.63
CA TRP A 67 -0.29 1.05 -3.69
C TRP A 67 0.47 -0.27 -3.86
N HIS A 68 0.64 -0.72 -5.10
CA HIS A 68 1.38 -1.95 -5.39
C HIS A 68 2.84 -1.88 -4.91
N ASP A 69 3.51 -0.76 -5.17
CA ASP A 69 4.89 -0.51 -4.75
C ASP A 69 4.99 -0.44 -3.22
N MET A 70 4.04 0.23 -2.55
CA MET A 70 3.96 0.27 -1.08
C MET A 70 3.79 -1.13 -0.49
N LYS A 71 2.89 -1.93 -1.06
CA LYS A 71 2.68 -3.33 -0.66
C LYS A 71 3.96 -4.16 -0.77
N ASN A 72 4.65 -4.06 -1.91
CA ASN A 72 5.86 -4.82 -2.16
C ASN A 72 7.01 -4.38 -1.24
N SER A 73 7.15 -3.07 -1.01
CA SER A 73 8.14 -2.53 -0.08
C SER A 73 7.87 -3.01 1.35
N ALA A 74 6.63 -2.94 1.83
CA ALA A 74 6.26 -3.43 3.16
C ALA A 74 6.51 -4.94 3.32
N LYS A 75 6.17 -5.75 2.31
CA LYS A 75 6.47 -7.19 2.29
C LYS A 75 7.98 -7.46 2.33
N ALA A 76 8.77 -6.73 1.54
CA ALA A 76 10.22 -6.89 1.49
C ALA A 76 10.85 -6.55 2.85
N LYS A 77 10.45 -5.43 3.47
CA LYS A 77 10.90 -5.04 4.82
C LYS A 77 10.49 -6.06 5.87
N GLY A 78 9.22 -6.50 5.87
CA GLY A 78 8.73 -7.53 6.79
C GLY A 78 9.49 -8.85 6.65
N ALA A 79 9.80 -9.27 5.42
CA ALA A 79 10.60 -10.47 5.15
C ALA A 79 12.06 -10.31 5.61
N ALA A 80 12.68 -9.15 5.38
CA ALA A 80 14.03 -8.85 5.84
C ALA A 80 14.12 -8.92 7.38
N ILE A 81 13.17 -8.30 8.09
CA ILE A 81 13.10 -8.33 9.55
C ILE A 81 12.85 -9.75 10.08
N LYS A 82 11.93 -10.51 9.47
CA LYS A 82 11.69 -11.91 9.84
C LYS A 82 12.95 -12.76 9.66
N LYS A 83 13.68 -12.58 8.55
CA LYS A 83 14.95 -13.25 8.28
C LYS A 83 15.99 -12.90 9.33
N HIS A 84 16.16 -11.61 9.65
CA HIS A 84 17.07 -11.16 10.71
C HIS A 84 16.71 -11.76 12.08
N ARG A 85 15.42 -11.79 12.45
CA ARG A 85 14.97 -12.40 13.71
C ARG A 85 15.21 -13.91 13.77
N SER A 86 15.15 -14.61 12.63
CA SER A 86 15.42 -16.06 12.54
C SER A 86 16.90 -16.43 12.43
N GLN A 87 17.79 -15.47 12.14
CA GLN A 87 19.23 -15.69 12.03
C GLN A 87 19.94 -15.17 13.29
N THR A 88 19.89 -15.94 14.37
CA THR A 88 20.80 -15.75 15.52
C THR A 88 22.17 -16.31 15.17
N GLY A 89 22.95 -15.55 14.39
CA GLY A 89 24.30 -15.92 13.98
C GLY A 89 25.17 -14.68 13.77
N GLY A 90 25.63 -14.07 14.86
CA GLY A 90 26.84 -13.23 14.91
C GLY A 90 26.90 -11.90 14.14
N GLY A 91 25.82 -11.45 13.48
CA GLY A 91 25.80 -10.17 12.75
C GLY A 91 25.19 -9.01 13.56
N PRO A 92 25.69 -7.76 13.43
CA PRO A 92 25.12 -6.62 14.14
C PRO A 92 23.66 -6.38 13.73
N PRO A 93 22.78 -6.00 14.68
CA PRO A 93 21.37 -5.78 14.41
C PRO A 93 21.20 -4.62 13.41
N THR A 94 20.54 -4.89 12.29
CA THR A 94 20.08 -3.85 11.38
C THR A 94 18.99 -3.04 12.07
N LYS A 95 19.21 -1.73 12.21
CA LYS A 95 18.27 -0.76 12.81
C LYS A 95 17.10 -0.43 11.86
N GLU A 96 16.53 -1.44 11.21
CA GLU A 96 15.33 -1.25 10.39
C GLU A 96 14.10 -1.52 11.28
N ASP A 97 13.75 -0.52 12.09
CA ASP A 97 12.45 -0.52 12.76
C ASP A 97 11.35 -0.38 11.70
N LEU A 98 10.37 -1.28 11.72
CA LEU A 98 9.14 -1.13 10.94
C LEU A 98 8.48 0.18 11.36
N ASN A 99 8.39 1.14 10.44
CA ASN A 99 7.64 2.34 10.73
C ASN A 99 6.15 1.99 10.84
N VAL A 100 5.39 2.72 11.66
CA VAL A 100 3.96 2.47 11.94
C VAL A 100 3.11 2.31 10.66
N GLU A 101 3.50 3.00 9.60
CA GLU A 101 2.85 2.92 8.29
C GLU A 101 3.09 1.58 7.58
N ASP A 102 4.28 0.98 7.72
CA ASP A 102 4.61 -0.33 7.16
C ASP A 102 3.91 -1.45 7.95
N GLU A 103 3.79 -1.31 9.28
CA GLU A 103 2.99 -2.23 10.10
C GLU A 103 1.52 -2.20 9.71
N LYS A 104 0.95 -1.01 9.47
CA LYS A 104 -0.45 -0.89 9.02
C LYS A 104 -0.66 -1.58 7.67
N ILE A 105 0.27 -1.42 6.72
CA ILE A 105 0.21 -2.13 5.43
C ILE A 105 0.28 -3.64 5.63
N LEU A 106 1.18 -4.13 6.48
CA LEU A 106 1.31 -5.55 6.78
C LEU A 106 0.04 -6.12 7.43
N ASN A 107 -0.62 -5.35 8.31
CA ASN A 107 -1.88 -5.76 8.92
C ASN A 107 -3.01 -5.88 7.88
N ILE A 108 -3.14 -4.89 6.99
CA ILE A 108 -4.08 -4.93 5.86
C ILE A 108 -3.85 -6.21 5.04
N LEU A 109 -2.59 -6.59 4.79
CA LEU A 109 -2.26 -7.81 4.05
C LEU A 109 -2.53 -9.11 4.81
N SER A 110 -2.39 -9.13 6.14
CA SER A 110 -2.62 -10.35 6.93
C SER A 110 -4.10 -10.69 7.09
N VAL A 111 -5.00 -9.70 7.05
CA VAL A 111 -6.46 -9.92 7.16
C VAL A 111 -7.02 -10.67 5.95
N LEU A 112 -6.34 -10.65 4.80
CA LEU A 112 -6.72 -11.37 3.58
C LEU A 112 -6.38 -12.88 3.57
N HIS A 113 -5.81 -13.41 4.65
CA HIS A 113 -5.29 -14.78 4.73
C HIS A 113 -5.93 -15.62 5.86
N GLN A 114 -7.20 -15.33 6.20
CA GLN A 114 -8.04 -16.22 7.00
C GLN A 114 -9.11 -16.88 6.12
#